data_AF-X6LII9-F1
#
_entry.id   AF-X6LII9-F1
#
_cell.length_a   1.000
_cell.length_b   1.000
_cell.length_c   1.000
_cell.angle_alpha   90.00
_cell.angle_beta   90.00
_cell.angle_gamma   90.00
#
_symmetry.space_group_name_H-M   'P 1'
#
loop_
_entity.id
_entity.type
_entity.pdbx_description
1 polymer ?
#
loop_
_entity_poly.entity_id
_entity_poly.type
_entity_poly.pdbx_seq_one_letter_code
_entity_poly.pdbx_strand_id
1 'polypeptide(L)'
;MEEEKSKDNAKNDLQSITEQQACFDKNWILQLNKQEDIQDFICLICKQVTNNPMEIDCSRHKNMDESLIVGENCLNQFLSQNPNSCPVEPHENCSYSQSRLAKRYVNELDVICPRQFEQEQEQQLQMSTQQGHEEGETPGIVTCDFKGKVKQVNDHLEHSCCLQMAKCWFESFGCNHTCLKSAIYDHLTSNMKLHFDLVIKSLDTLQQIIRQYKEEISKLNLENETLKVQLQLRGKKDEEISHLKQQLDQYQKDNLQLNSAQKTTFVEMEKLKKDIESKDSEIQKIKQEIQLKQKQIIQQQNFEQINENKEEQKQN
;
A
#
# COMPACT_ATOMS: atom_id res chain seq x y z
N MET A 1 0.85 3.56 0.42
CA MET A 1 0.00 2.34 0.39
C MET A 1 -1.34 2.81 -0.18
N GLU A 2 -1.79 2.14 -1.24
CA GLU A 2 -2.97 2.44 -2.08
C GLU A 2 -2.84 3.56 -3.13
N GLU A 3 -2.05 3.32 -4.17
CA GLU A 3 -2.24 3.93 -5.50
C GLU A 3 -2.01 2.88 -6.61
N GLU A 4 -2.85 1.85 -6.65
CA GLU A 4 -3.01 0.99 -7.84
C GLU A 4 -4.44 0.45 -7.83
N LYS A 5 -5.36 1.10 -8.55
CA LYS A 5 -6.64 0.55 -9.03
C LYS A 5 -7.46 1.62 -9.76
N SER A 6 -7.09 1.94 -11.01
CA SER A 6 -8.08 2.52 -11.94
C SER A 6 -7.75 2.36 -13.44
N LYS A 7 -6.77 1.54 -13.82
CA LYS A 7 -6.40 1.38 -15.25
C LYS A 7 -7.17 0.29 -16.00
N ASP A 8 -8.00 -0.51 -15.34
CA ASP A 8 -8.62 -1.68 -15.98
C ASP A 8 -10.02 -1.44 -16.58
N ASN A 9 -10.71 -0.35 -16.23
CA ASN A 9 -12.10 -0.14 -16.69
C ASN A 9 -12.24 0.57 -18.04
N ALA A 10 -11.15 1.11 -18.62
CA ALA A 10 -11.18 1.78 -19.93
C ALA A 10 -10.94 0.82 -21.12
N LYS A 11 -10.58 -0.44 -20.86
CA LYS A 11 -10.29 -1.43 -21.92
C LYS A 11 -11.50 -2.27 -22.34
N ASN A 12 -12.59 -2.28 -21.57
CA ASN A 12 -13.72 -3.16 -21.86
C ASN A 12 -14.67 -2.62 -22.94
N ASP A 13 -14.68 -1.31 -23.20
CA ASP A 13 -15.43 -0.72 -24.33
C ASP A 13 -14.66 -0.77 -25.67
N LEU A 14 -13.43 -1.30 -25.65
CA LEU A 14 -12.52 -1.36 -26.79
C LEU A 14 -12.12 -2.81 -27.14
N GLN A 15 -12.93 -3.80 -26.76
CA GLN A 15 -12.91 -5.05 -27.49
C GLN A 15 -13.61 -4.79 -28.81
N SER A 16 -12.84 -4.83 -29.90
CA SER A 16 -13.32 -4.50 -31.23
C SER A 16 -14.64 -5.24 -31.48
N ILE A 17 -15.66 -4.48 -31.87
CA ILE A 17 -17.03 -4.95 -32.04
C ILE A 17 -17.08 -6.21 -32.91
N THR A 18 -16.12 -6.44 -33.81
CA THR A 18 -16.09 -7.59 -34.71
C THR A 18 -15.28 -8.81 -34.23
N GLU A 19 -14.38 -8.69 -33.25
CA GLU A 19 -13.59 -9.83 -32.76
C GLU A 19 -14.38 -10.70 -31.75
N GLN A 20 -15.40 -10.13 -31.13
CA GLN A 20 -16.31 -10.83 -30.21
C GLN A 20 -17.68 -11.17 -30.79
N GLN A 21 -18.00 -10.66 -31.98
CA GLN A 21 -19.30 -10.90 -32.59
C GLN A 21 -19.46 -12.36 -33.04
N ALA A 22 -20.71 -12.82 -33.01
CA ALA A 22 -21.14 -13.96 -33.80
C ALA A 22 -20.99 -13.62 -35.31
N CYS A 23 -21.68 -14.32 -36.19
CA CYS A 23 -21.67 -13.99 -37.61
C CYS A 23 -22.20 -12.55 -37.88
N PHE A 24 -21.82 -11.95 -39.00
CA PHE A 24 -22.25 -10.61 -39.42
C PHE A 24 -23.73 -10.60 -39.82
N ASP A 25 -24.47 -9.57 -39.38
CA ASP A 25 -25.88 -9.39 -39.74
C ASP A 25 -26.05 -9.39 -41.26
N LYS A 26 -26.90 -10.30 -41.74
CA LYS A 26 -27.19 -10.50 -43.15
C LYS A 26 -27.77 -9.24 -43.80
N ASN A 27 -28.67 -8.54 -43.13
CA ASN A 27 -29.30 -7.32 -43.64
C ASN A 27 -28.31 -6.15 -43.72
N TRP A 28 -27.31 -6.11 -42.82
CA TRP A 28 -26.22 -5.14 -42.91
C TRP A 28 -25.35 -5.39 -44.15
N ILE A 29 -24.95 -6.64 -44.39
CA ILE A 29 -24.16 -6.99 -45.59
C ILE A 29 -24.97 -6.74 -46.88
N LEU A 30 -26.26 -7.06 -46.88
CA LEU A 30 -27.14 -6.85 -48.05
C LEU A 30 -27.42 -5.38 -48.39
N GLN A 31 -26.98 -4.41 -47.55
CA GLN A 31 -27.09 -2.99 -47.90
C GLN A 31 -26.34 -2.65 -49.19
N LEU A 32 -25.19 -3.28 -49.43
CA LEU A 32 -24.32 -2.98 -50.58
C LEU A 32 -23.95 -4.22 -51.43
N ASN A 33 -24.40 -5.42 -51.06
CA ASN A 33 -24.13 -6.66 -51.81
C ASN A 33 -25.45 -7.36 -52.19
N LYS A 34 -25.41 -8.25 -53.18
CA LYS A 34 -26.59 -9.04 -53.56
C LYS A 34 -26.68 -10.33 -52.76
N GLN A 35 -27.87 -10.93 -52.72
CA GLN A 35 -28.10 -12.19 -52.00
C GLN A 35 -27.25 -13.33 -52.58
N GLU A 36 -27.05 -13.34 -53.89
CA GLU A 36 -26.27 -14.38 -54.58
C GLU A 36 -24.78 -14.31 -54.19
N ASP A 37 -24.26 -13.12 -53.90
CA ASP A 37 -22.85 -12.91 -53.55
C ASP A 37 -22.49 -13.48 -52.17
N ILE A 38 -23.50 -13.70 -51.31
CA ILE A 38 -23.31 -14.11 -49.91
C ILE A 38 -23.88 -15.49 -49.58
N GLN A 39 -24.61 -16.11 -50.51
CA GLN A 39 -25.37 -17.34 -50.28
C GLN A 39 -24.50 -18.49 -49.75
N ASP A 40 -23.31 -18.65 -50.31
CA ASP A 40 -22.34 -19.69 -49.91
C ASP A 40 -21.64 -19.42 -48.58
N PHE A 41 -21.81 -18.21 -48.02
CA PHE A 41 -21.16 -17.77 -46.80
C PHE A 41 -22.15 -17.59 -45.64
N ILE A 42 -23.38 -18.10 -45.77
CA ILE A 42 -24.38 -18.08 -44.70
C ILE A 42 -24.09 -19.18 -43.68
N CYS A 43 -24.00 -18.81 -42.41
CA CYS A 43 -23.75 -19.73 -41.33
C CYS A 43 -24.95 -20.67 -41.14
N LEU A 44 -24.71 -21.98 -41.18
CA LEU A 44 -25.77 -22.97 -41.01
C LEU A 44 -26.48 -22.90 -39.65
N ILE A 45 -25.81 -22.39 -38.61
CA ILE A 45 -26.33 -22.32 -37.23
C ILE A 45 -27.21 -21.08 -37.04
N CYS A 46 -26.66 -19.88 -37.22
CA CYS A 46 -27.36 -18.63 -36.91
C CYS A 46 -28.03 -17.97 -38.13
N LYS A 47 -27.82 -18.50 -39.35
CA LYS A 47 -28.36 -17.99 -40.62
C LYS A 47 -27.92 -16.57 -41.00
N GLN A 48 -26.83 -16.09 -40.40
CA GLN A 48 -26.16 -14.81 -40.69
C GLN A 48 -24.90 -15.02 -41.55
N VAL A 49 -24.27 -13.96 -42.06
CA VAL A 49 -23.05 -14.08 -42.89
C VAL A 49 -21.85 -14.43 -42.01
N THR A 50 -21.14 -15.51 -42.34
CA THR A 50 -20.09 -16.09 -41.50
C THR A 50 -18.97 -15.11 -41.16
N ASN A 51 -18.69 -14.93 -39.87
CA ASN A 51 -17.47 -14.30 -39.37
C ASN A 51 -16.49 -15.40 -38.95
N ASN A 52 -15.24 -15.35 -39.44
CA ASN A 52 -14.26 -16.43 -39.34
C ASN A 52 -14.86 -17.80 -39.77
N PRO A 53 -15.13 -17.99 -41.07
CA PRO A 53 -15.79 -19.19 -41.58
C PRO A 53 -14.98 -20.46 -41.34
N MET A 54 -15.68 -21.47 -40.85
CA MET A 54 -15.23 -22.85 -40.65
C MET A 54 -16.01 -23.76 -41.60
N GLU A 55 -15.30 -24.55 -42.38
CA GLU A 55 -15.85 -25.62 -43.21
C GLU A 55 -16.03 -26.88 -42.38
N ILE A 56 -17.18 -27.51 -42.55
CA ILE A 56 -17.50 -28.82 -41.97
C ILE A 56 -17.10 -29.89 -42.99
N ASP A 57 -16.18 -30.75 -42.61
CA ASP A 57 -15.78 -31.92 -43.38
C ASP A 57 -16.30 -33.19 -42.69
N CYS A 58 -17.17 -33.92 -43.37
CA CYS A 58 -17.69 -35.18 -42.87
C CYS A 58 -18.06 -36.13 -44.01
N SER A 59 -17.81 -37.42 -43.79
CA SER A 59 -18.09 -38.46 -44.80
C SER A 59 -19.56 -38.57 -45.16
N ARG A 60 -20.47 -38.21 -44.25
CA ARG A 60 -21.92 -38.25 -44.44
C ARG A 60 -22.45 -37.13 -45.35
N HIS A 61 -21.76 -36.00 -45.47
CA HIS A 61 -22.17 -34.88 -46.32
C HIS A 61 -21.21 -34.60 -47.48
N LYS A 62 -20.34 -35.57 -47.83
CA LYS A 62 -19.33 -35.42 -48.91
C LYS A 62 -19.93 -35.20 -50.30
N ASN A 63 -21.19 -35.58 -50.51
CA ASN A 63 -21.89 -35.48 -51.79
C ASN A 63 -22.94 -34.35 -51.81
N MET A 64 -22.93 -33.45 -50.83
CA MET A 64 -23.77 -32.26 -50.88
C MET A 64 -23.07 -31.23 -51.77
N ASP A 65 -23.80 -30.71 -52.77
CA ASP A 65 -23.33 -29.62 -53.63
C ASP A 65 -23.31 -28.27 -52.89
N GLU A 66 -23.88 -28.22 -51.68
CA GLU A 66 -24.00 -27.01 -50.87
C GLU A 66 -22.78 -26.77 -49.96
N SER A 67 -22.39 -25.50 -49.82
CA SER A 67 -21.31 -25.06 -48.94
C SER A 67 -21.68 -25.26 -47.46
N LEU A 68 -21.01 -26.20 -46.78
CA LEU A 68 -21.21 -26.46 -45.35
C LEU A 68 -20.34 -25.54 -44.47
N ILE A 69 -20.72 -24.28 -44.36
CA ILE A 69 -19.96 -23.27 -43.63
C ILE A 69 -20.69 -22.81 -42.36
N VAL A 70 -19.93 -22.69 -41.28
CA VAL A 70 -20.39 -22.11 -40.00
C VAL A 70 -19.41 -21.04 -39.52
N GLY A 71 -19.87 -20.06 -38.76
CA GLY A 71 -18.95 -19.14 -38.08
C GLY A 71 -18.27 -19.85 -36.92
N GLU A 72 -16.99 -19.58 -36.71
CA GLU A 72 -16.17 -20.17 -35.64
C GLU A 72 -16.82 -20.04 -34.25
N ASN A 73 -17.29 -18.84 -33.90
CA ASN A 73 -17.95 -18.61 -32.62
C ASN A 73 -19.27 -19.39 -32.48
N CYS A 74 -20.06 -19.47 -33.55
CA CYS A 74 -21.30 -20.25 -33.55
C CYS A 74 -21.02 -21.75 -33.38
N LEU A 75 -19.99 -22.26 -34.05
CA LEU A 75 -19.55 -23.65 -33.93
C LEU A 75 -19.09 -23.96 -32.51
N ASN A 76 -18.23 -23.12 -31.93
CA ASN A 76 -17.73 -23.29 -30.57
C ASN A 76 -18.89 -23.33 -29.55
N GLN A 77 -19.86 -22.41 -29.68
CA GLN A 77 -21.04 -22.38 -28.82
C GLN A 77 -21.91 -23.63 -29.01
N PHE A 78 -22.14 -24.06 -30.25
CA PHE A 78 -22.91 -25.26 -30.55
C PHE A 78 -22.27 -26.53 -29.94
N LEU A 79 -20.96 -26.73 -30.13
CA LEU A 79 -20.22 -27.88 -29.62
C LEU A 79 -20.14 -27.89 -28.08
N SER A 80 -20.15 -26.72 -27.43
CA SER A 80 -20.19 -26.63 -25.96
C SER A 80 -21.49 -27.19 -25.37
N GLN A 81 -22.60 -27.10 -26.11
CA GLN A 81 -23.91 -27.61 -25.71
C GLN A 81 -24.20 -29.01 -26.27
N ASN A 82 -23.58 -29.36 -27.41
CA ASN A 82 -23.80 -30.59 -28.15
C ASN A 82 -22.45 -31.23 -28.50
N PRO A 83 -21.75 -31.85 -27.53
CA PRO A 83 -20.45 -32.42 -27.75
C PRO A 83 -20.52 -33.51 -28.83
N ASN A 84 -19.55 -33.50 -29.74
CA ASN A 84 -19.40 -34.46 -30.85
C ASN A 84 -20.58 -34.52 -31.84
N SER A 85 -21.48 -33.54 -31.85
CA SER A 85 -22.58 -33.48 -32.81
C SER A 85 -22.21 -32.62 -34.03
N CYS A 86 -22.71 -32.97 -35.21
CA CYS A 86 -22.61 -32.14 -36.41
C CYS A 86 -23.71 -31.07 -36.42
N PRO A 87 -23.41 -29.82 -36.80
CA PRO A 87 -24.42 -28.76 -36.97
C PRO A 87 -25.51 -29.05 -38.02
N VAL A 88 -25.29 -30.01 -38.92
CA VAL A 88 -26.23 -30.38 -40.00
C VAL A 88 -27.21 -31.45 -39.51
N GLU A 89 -26.71 -32.59 -39.02
CA GLU A 89 -27.51 -33.72 -38.53
C GLU A 89 -26.79 -34.47 -37.39
N PRO A 90 -27.50 -35.14 -36.45
CA PRO A 90 -26.86 -35.82 -35.34
C PRO A 90 -25.95 -36.99 -35.78
N HIS A 91 -24.64 -36.76 -35.81
CA HIS A 91 -23.62 -37.79 -35.98
C HIS A 91 -22.26 -37.32 -35.45
N GLU A 92 -21.40 -38.30 -35.16
CA GLU A 92 -20.06 -38.06 -34.63
C GLU A 92 -19.00 -37.97 -35.74
N ASN A 93 -17.76 -37.63 -35.34
CA ASN A 93 -16.55 -37.64 -36.17
C ASN A 93 -16.54 -36.62 -37.34
N CYS A 94 -17.00 -35.41 -37.10
CA CYS A 94 -16.80 -34.29 -38.04
C CYS A 94 -15.43 -33.64 -37.83
N SER A 95 -14.75 -33.33 -38.93
CA SER A 95 -13.61 -32.41 -38.95
C SER A 95 -14.10 -30.99 -39.21
N TYR A 96 -13.45 -30.02 -38.58
CA TYR A 96 -13.71 -28.60 -38.79
C TYR A 96 -12.40 -27.92 -39.14
N SER A 97 -12.39 -27.14 -40.21
CA SER A 97 -11.19 -26.43 -40.64
C SER A 97 -11.53 -25.01 -41.10
N GLN A 98 -10.61 -24.08 -40.88
CA GLN A 98 -10.83 -22.70 -41.26
C GLN A 98 -10.73 -22.54 -42.79
N SER A 99 -11.77 -22.00 -43.39
CA SER A 99 -11.78 -21.73 -44.83
C SER A 99 -11.07 -20.44 -45.15
N ARG A 100 -9.83 -20.54 -45.65
CA ARG A 100 -9.05 -19.37 -46.08
C ARG A 100 -9.69 -18.66 -47.27
N LEU A 101 -10.34 -19.40 -48.17
CA LEU A 101 -11.00 -18.83 -49.34
C LEU A 101 -12.28 -18.09 -48.93
N ALA A 102 -13.17 -18.74 -48.17
CA ALA A 102 -14.38 -18.07 -47.69
C ALA A 102 -14.05 -16.82 -46.86
N LYS A 103 -13.04 -16.91 -45.98
CA LYS A 103 -12.59 -15.75 -45.20
C LYS A 103 -12.12 -14.60 -46.09
N ARG A 104 -11.40 -14.87 -47.18
CA ARG A 104 -11.00 -13.82 -48.14
C ARG A 104 -12.23 -13.20 -48.82
N TYR A 105 -13.17 -14.01 -49.30
CA TYR A 105 -14.38 -13.49 -49.95
C TYR A 105 -15.22 -12.62 -49.01
N VAL A 106 -15.52 -13.12 -47.81
CA VAL A 106 -16.25 -12.35 -46.79
C VAL A 106 -15.55 -11.02 -46.49
N ASN A 107 -14.22 -11.04 -46.38
CA ASN A 107 -13.43 -9.83 -46.13
C ASN A 107 -13.50 -8.79 -47.25
N GLU A 108 -13.85 -9.18 -48.48
CA GLU A 108 -14.00 -8.28 -49.64
C GLU A 108 -15.45 -7.83 -49.89
N LEU A 109 -16.41 -8.24 -49.06
CA LEU A 109 -17.78 -7.73 -49.15
C LEU A 109 -17.83 -6.24 -48.81
N ASP A 110 -18.62 -5.48 -49.56
CA ASP A 110 -18.80 -4.04 -49.33
C ASP A 110 -19.82 -3.79 -48.23
N VAL A 111 -19.53 -2.90 -47.30
CA VAL A 111 -20.42 -2.61 -46.17
C VAL A 111 -20.44 -1.12 -45.86
N ILE A 112 -21.57 -0.66 -45.31
CA ILE A 112 -21.68 0.65 -44.67
C ILE A 112 -21.15 0.57 -43.24
N CYS A 113 -20.98 1.72 -42.59
CA CYS A 113 -20.65 1.76 -41.16
C CYS A 113 -21.69 0.98 -40.33
N PRO A 114 -21.29 0.00 -39.50
CA PRO A 114 -22.26 -0.76 -38.71
C PRO A 114 -23.00 0.11 -37.68
N ARG A 115 -22.33 1.13 -37.11
CA ARG A 115 -23.00 2.12 -36.23
C ARG A 115 -24.08 2.92 -36.96
N GLN A 116 -23.86 3.23 -38.24
CA GLN A 116 -24.88 3.90 -39.07
C GLN A 116 -26.08 2.98 -39.31
N PHE A 117 -25.81 1.71 -39.64
CA PHE A 117 -26.85 0.71 -39.86
C PHE A 117 -27.74 0.50 -38.62
N GLU A 118 -27.14 0.39 -37.44
CA GLU A 118 -27.86 0.27 -36.17
C GLU A 118 -28.76 1.50 -35.91
N GLN A 119 -28.24 2.71 -36.10
CA GLN A 119 -29.01 3.95 -35.93
C GLN A 119 -30.20 4.03 -36.90
N GLU A 120 -30.00 3.69 -38.17
CA GLU A 120 -31.07 3.69 -39.18
C GLU A 120 -32.17 2.68 -38.84
N GLN A 121 -31.79 1.50 -38.32
CA GLN A 121 -32.74 0.46 -37.92
C GLN A 121 -33.61 0.92 -36.73
N GLU A 122 -32.99 1.53 -35.72
CA GLU A 122 -33.70 2.09 -34.56
C GLU A 122 -34.68 3.21 -34.97
N GLN A 123 -34.28 4.07 -35.91
CA GLN A 123 -35.13 5.15 -36.41
C GLN A 123 -36.35 4.63 -37.16
N GLN A 124 -36.20 3.61 -38.01
CA GLN A 124 -37.33 3.01 -38.74
C GLN A 124 -38.37 2.41 -37.77
N LEU A 125 -37.92 1.82 -36.66
CA LEU A 125 -38.79 1.30 -35.60
C LEU A 125 -39.57 2.44 -34.89
N GLN A 126 -38.90 3.56 -34.62
CA GLN A 126 -39.53 4.73 -33.98
C GLN A 126 -40.53 5.44 -34.88
N MET A 127 -40.22 5.58 -36.18
CA MET A 127 -41.15 6.18 -37.16
C MET A 127 -42.42 5.35 -37.37
N SER A 128 -42.34 4.03 -37.18
CA SER A 128 -43.51 3.14 -37.26
C SER A 128 -44.45 3.26 -36.05
N THR A 129 -44.00 3.86 -34.94
CA THR A 129 -44.77 4.00 -33.69
C THR A 129 -45.31 5.41 -33.43
N GLN A 130 -44.83 6.44 -34.16
CA GLN A 130 -45.30 7.82 -34.04
C GLN A 130 -45.95 8.32 -35.33
N GLN A 131 -47.15 7.82 -35.64
CA GLN A 131 -48.05 8.49 -36.57
C GLN A 131 -48.72 9.68 -35.87
N GLY A 132 -48.17 10.90 -36.04
CA GLY A 132 -49.02 12.09 -35.99
C GLY A 132 -48.60 13.29 -35.14
N HIS A 133 -47.33 13.64 -34.99
CA HIS A 133 -46.99 14.98 -34.50
C HIS A 133 -45.80 15.62 -35.24
N GLU A 134 -46.17 16.69 -35.96
CA GLU A 134 -45.44 17.93 -36.32
C GLU A 134 -44.04 17.86 -36.93
N GLU A 135 -43.92 18.49 -38.10
CA GLU A 135 -42.69 18.84 -38.84
C GLU A 135 -41.82 19.80 -38.01
N GLY A 136 -41.24 19.31 -36.91
CA GLY A 136 -40.12 19.94 -36.22
C GLY A 136 -38.82 19.47 -36.85
N GLU A 137 -37.93 20.42 -37.19
CA GLU A 137 -36.59 20.18 -37.73
C GLU A 137 -35.94 18.94 -37.11
N THR A 138 -35.82 17.86 -37.91
CA THR A 138 -35.07 16.67 -37.50
C THR A 138 -33.67 17.13 -37.08
N PRO A 139 -33.27 16.96 -35.81
CA PRO A 139 -31.94 17.35 -35.35
C PRO A 139 -30.93 16.73 -36.29
N GLY A 140 -30.07 17.55 -36.90
CA GLY A 140 -29.20 17.15 -38.00
C GLY A 140 -28.54 15.80 -37.71
N ILE A 141 -29.04 14.74 -38.35
CA ILE A 141 -28.57 13.39 -38.13
C ILE A 141 -27.15 13.36 -38.66
N VAL A 142 -26.19 13.23 -37.75
CA VAL A 142 -24.80 13.01 -38.13
C VAL A 142 -24.76 11.65 -38.80
N THR A 143 -24.44 11.61 -40.09
CA THR A 143 -24.32 10.37 -40.85
C THR A 143 -22.85 9.99 -41.01
N CYS A 144 -22.55 8.70 -40.92
CA CYS A 144 -21.27 8.18 -41.37
C CYS A 144 -21.31 7.84 -42.86
N ASP A 145 -20.39 8.39 -43.63
CA ASP A 145 -20.25 8.18 -45.08
C ASP A 145 -19.35 6.99 -45.44
N PHE A 146 -18.89 6.22 -44.44
CA PHE A 146 -18.04 5.06 -44.66
C PHE A 146 -18.76 4.00 -45.51
N LYS A 147 -18.14 3.69 -46.64
CA LYS A 147 -18.47 2.56 -47.52
C LYS A 147 -17.16 1.88 -47.89
N GLY A 148 -16.95 0.66 -47.42
CA GLY A 148 -15.67 -0.03 -47.56
C GLY A 148 -15.80 -1.53 -47.37
N LYS A 149 -14.66 -2.22 -47.30
CA LYS A 149 -14.63 -3.68 -47.15
C LYS A 149 -14.84 -4.10 -45.70
N VAL A 150 -15.43 -5.27 -45.45
CA VAL A 150 -15.60 -5.85 -44.10
C VAL A 150 -14.29 -5.82 -43.31
N LYS A 151 -13.16 -6.19 -43.93
CA LYS A 151 -11.83 -6.18 -43.28
C LYS A 151 -11.36 -4.79 -42.81
N GLN A 152 -11.95 -3.70 -43.31
CA GLN A 152 -11.59 -2.32 -42.98
C GLN A 152 -12.47 -1.74 -41.86
N VAL A 153 -13.55 -2.43 -41.48
CA VAL A 153 -14.55 -1.91 -40.54
C VAL A 153 -13.95 -1.61 -39.16
N ASN A 154 -13.07 -2.47 -38.64
CA ASN A 154 -12.46 -2.24 -37.32
C ASN A 154 -11.62 -0.98 -37.27
N ASP A 155 -10.71 -0.84 -38.23
CA ASP A 155 -9.86 0.33 -38.38
C ASP A 155 -10.72 1.61 -38.47
N HIS A 156 -11.83 1.53 -39.22
CA HIS A 156 -12.80 2.61 -39.27
C HIS A 156 -13.44 2.92 -37.90
N LEU A 157 -14.01 1.92 -37.22
CA LEU A 157 -14.73 2.09 -35.96
C LEU A 157 -13.85 2.64 -34.82
N GLU A 158 -12.56 2.29 -34.82
CA GLU A 158 -11.59 2.70 -33.82
C GLU A 158 -11.01 4.09 -34.12
N HIS A 159 -10.74 4.40 -35.38
CA HIS A 159 -9.91 5.56 -35.72
C HIS A 159 -10.67 6.68 -36.44
N SER A 160 -11.59 6.36 -37.36
CA SER A 160 -12.17 7.37 -38.27
C SER A 160 -13.69 7.53 -38.17
N CYS A 161 -14.40 6.67 -37.45
CA CYS A 161 -15.85 6.74 -37.34
C CYS A 161 -16.33 8.00 -36.60
N CYS A 162 -17.07 8.84 -37.31
CA CYS A 162 -17.68 10.06 -36.75
C CYS A 162 -18.79 9.77 -35.74
N LEU A 163 -19.42 8.59 -35.82
CA LEU A 163 -20.44 8.10 -34.89
C LEU A 163 -19.85 7.54 -33.58
N GLN A 164 -18.52 7.53 -33.45
CA GLN A 164 -17.86 7.11 -32.22
C GLN A 164 -18.22 8.09 -31.10
N MET A 165 -18.71 7.57 -29.97
CA MET A 165 -18.86 8.39 -28.76
C MET A 165 -17.47 8.66 -28.17
N ALA A 166 -17.19 9.92 -27.89
CA ALA A 166 -15.98 10.38 -27.24
C ALA A 166 -16.37 11.05 -25.92
N LYS A 167 -15.62 10.71 -24.88
CA LYS A 167 -15.69 11.43 -23.61
C LYS A 167 -15.00 12.78 -23.74
N CYS A 168 -15.47 13.75 -22.98
CA CYS A 168 -14.83 15.06 -22.90
C CYS A 168 -13.38 14.95 -22.43
N TRP A 169 -12.47 15.72 -23.04
CA TRP A 169 -11.05 15.75 -22.65
C TRP A 169 -10.83 16.25 -21.21
N PHE A 170 -11.83 16.92 -20.63
CA PHE A 170 -11.83 17.41 -19.26
C PHE A 170 -12.55 16.47 -18.26
N GLU A 171 -12.76 15.20 -18.62
CA GLU A 171 -13.36 14.19 -17.71
C GLU A 171 -12.61 14.10 -16.37
N SER A 172 -11.27 14.11 -16.40
CA SER A 172 -10.44 14.06 -15.19
C SER A 172 -10.60 15.27 -14.27
N PHE A 173 -11.11 16.39 -14.81
CA PHE A 173 -11.42 17.61 -14.05
C PHE A 173 -12.91 17.69 -13.65
N GLY A 174 -13.72 16.69 -14.00
CA GLY A 174 -15.13 16.57 -13.61
C GLY A 174 -16.14 16.85 -14.73
N CYS A 175 -15.72 17.00 -15.99
CA CYS A 175 -16.66 17.13 -17.10
C CYS A 175 -17.10 15.75 -17.60
N ASN A 176 -18.27 15.29 -17.15
CA ASN A 176 -18.82 13.98 -17.52
C ASN A 176 -19.58 13.97 -18.86
N HIS A 177 -19.29 14.93 -19.75
CA HIS A 177 -19.97 15.00 -21.04
C HIS A 177 -19.42 13.95 -21.99
N THR A 178 -20.32 13.27 -22.70
CA THR A 178 -20.00 12.30 -23.73
C THR A 178 -20.81 12.68 -24.97
N CYS A 179 -20.15 12.86 -26.10
CA CYS A 179 -20.79 13.24 -27.36
C CYS A 179 -20.15 12.51 -28.54
N LEU A 180 -20.71 12.67 -29.73
CA LEU A 180 -20.09 12.19 -30.95
C LEU A 180 -18.69 12.79 -31.13
N LYS A 181 -17.77 12.00 -31.68
CA LYS A 181 -16.39 12.43 -31.96
C LYS A 181 -16.34 13.63 -32.89
N SER A 182 -17.28 13.74 -33.83
CA SER A 182 -17.43 14.92 -34.68
C SER A 182 -17.84 16.17 -33.92
N ALA A 183 -18.67 16.03 -32.87
CA ALA A 183 -19.20 17.14 -32.07
C ALA A 183 -18.30 17.53 -30.88
N ILE A 184 -17.18 16.81 -30.65
CA ILE A 184 -16.32 17.06 -29.50
C ILE A 184 -15.73 18.47 -29.52
N TYR A 185 -15.32 18.96 -30.69
CA TYR A 185 -14.77 20.31 -30.84
C TYR A 185 -15.82 21.37 -30.53
N ASP A 186 -17.06 21.22 -31.02
CA ASP A 186 -18.15 22.15 -30.73
C ASP A 186 -18.47 22.17 -29.22
N HIS A 187 -18.47 21.00 -28.58
CA HIS A 187 -18.61 20.90 -27.13
C HIS A 187 -17.47 21.65 -26.42
N LEU A 188 -16.21 21.41 -26.79
CA LEU A 188 -15.04 22.05 -26.20
C LEU A 188 -15.05 23.58 -26.39
N THR A 189 -15.40 24.05 -27.58
CA THR A 189 -15.48 25.49 -27.89
C THR A 189 -16.63 26.15 -27.13
N SER A 190 -17.81 25.55 -27.14
CA SER A 190 -19.00 26.13 -26.49
C SER A 190 -18.92 26.10 -24.96
N ASN A 191 -18.20 25.12 -24.39
CA ASN A 191 -18.06 24.94 -22.94
C ASN A 191 -16.67 25.34 -22.42
N MET A 192 -15.88 26.07 -23.21
CA MET A 192 -14.50 26.44 -22.87
C MET A 192 -14.40 27.13 -21.50
N LYS A 193 -15.34 28.04 -21.18
CA LYS A 193 -15.39 28.70 -19.88
C LYS A 193 -15.57 27.72 -18.72
N LEU A 194 -16.52 26.78 -18.85
CA LEU A 194 -16.75 25.73 -17.85
C LEU A 194 -15.49 24.89 -17.66
N HIS A 195 -14.83 24.49 -18.74
CA HIS A 195 -13.59 23.70 -18.68
C HIS A 195 -12.47 24.46 -17.98
N PHE A 196 -12.31 25.75 -18.27
CA PHE A 196 -11.37 26.60 -17.53
C PHE A 196 -11.71 26.67 -16.03
N ASP A 197 -12.98 26.89 -15.68
CA ASP A 197 -13.40 26.95 -14.27
C ASP A 197 -13.11 25.63 -13.52
N LEU A 198 -13.32 24.48 -14.18
CA LEU A 198 -12.95 23.17 -13.63
C LEU A 198 -11.44 23.04 -13.38
N VAL A 199 -10.61 23.47 -14.35
CA VAL A 199 -9.15 23.46 -14.21
C VAL A 199 -8.70 24.40 -13.09
N ILE A 200 -9.23 25.62 -13.02
CA ILE A 200 -8.90 26.57 -11.95
C ILE A 200 -9.28 26.01 -10.58
N LYS A 201 -10.48 25.43 -10.43
CA LYS A 201 -10.91 24.79 -9.19
C LYS A 201 -9.97 23.65 -8.78
N SER A 202 -9.51 22.85 -9.75
CA SER A 202 -8.54 21.78 -9.49
C SER A 202 -7.18 22.36 -9.05
N LEU A 203 -6.71 23.44 -9.68
CA LEU A 203 -5.48 24.12 -9.30
C LEU A 203 -5.57 24.73 -7.90
N ASP A 204 -6.68 25.37 -7.55
CA ASP A 204 -6.90 25.93 -6.22
C ASP A 204 -6.87 24.84 -5.14
N THR A 205 -7.51 23.70 -5.41
CA THR A 205 -7.48 22.54 -4.52
C THR A 205 -6.05 22.03 -4.32
N LEU A 206 -5.28 21.90 -5.40
CA LEU A 206 -3.87 21.50 -5.32
C LEU A 206 -3.02 22.51 -4.54
N GLN A 207 -3.25 23.82 -4.73
CA GLN A 207 -2.57 24.86 -3.97
C GLN A 207 -2.89 24.80 -2.48
N GLN A 208 -4.14 24.52 -2.10
CA GLN A 208 -4.55 24.32 -0.71
C GLN A 208 -3.84 23.12 -0.09
N ILE A 209 -3.79 21.99 -0.79
CA ILE A 209 -3.07 20.78 -0.36
C ILE A 209 -1.58 21.08 -0.15
N ILE A 210 -0.94 21.78 -1.10
CA ILE A 210 0.48 22.18 -0.96
C ILE A 210 0.69 23.08 0.26
N ARG A 211 -0.23 24.01 0.56
CA ARG A 211 -0.14 24.86 1.76
C ARG A 211 -0.26 24.04 3.04
N GLN A 212 -1.22 23.11 3.10
CA GLN A 212 -1.39 22.21 4.23
C GLN A 212 -0.13 21.38 4.49
N TYR A 213 0.47 20.79 3.45
CA TYR A 213 1.73 20.06 3.60
C TYR A 213 2.89 20.94 4.08
N LYS A 214 2.97 22.20 3.62
CA LYS A 214 3.99 23.14 4.12
C LYS A 214 3.82 23.45 5.61
N GLU A 215 2.60 23.63 6.07
CA GLU A 215 2.29 23.87 7.48
C GLU A 215 2.64 22.64 8.34
N GLU A 216 2.32 21.44 7.86
CA GLU A 216 2.66 20.19 8.54
C GLU A 216 4.18 19.98 8.64
N ILE A 217 4.92 20.21 7.56
CA ILE A 217 6.38 20.19 7.55
C ILE A 217 6.95 21.18 8.57
N SER A 218 6.40 22.40 8.63
CA SER A 218 6.82 23.41 9.61
C SER A 218 6.59 22.96 11.06
N LYS A 219 5.45 22.31 11.32
CA LYS A 219 5.12 21.78 12.65
C LYS A 219 6.08 20.65 13.05
N LEU A 220 6.32 19.70 12.16
CA LEU A 220 7.25 18.58 12.40
C LEU A 220 8.68 19.08 12.64
N ASN A 221 9.12 20.12 11.92
CA ASN A 221 10.44 20.72 12.15
C ASN A 221 10.56 21.34 13.56
N LEU A 222 9.52 22.03 14.04
CA LEU A 222 9.52 22.59 15.40
C LEU A 222 9.54 21.50 16.47
N GLU A 223 8.82 20.40 16.25
CA GLU A 223 8.81 19.24 17.13
C GLU A 223 10.19 18.57 17.18
N ASN A 224 10.85 18.40 16.02
CA ASN A 224 12.21 17.87 15.94
C ASN A 224 13.22 18.74 16.71
N GLU A 225 13.16 20.06 16.59
CA GLU A 225 14.04 20.95 17.37
C GLU A 225 13.75 20.86 18.87
N THR A 226 12.48 20.73 19.26
CA THR A 226 12.10 20.52 20.67
C THR A 226 12.67 19.22 21.21
N LEU A 227 12.54 18.12 20.47
CA LEU A 227 13.10 16.81 20.84
C LEU A 227 14.62 16.87 20.95
N LYS A 228 15.29 17.58 20.03
CA LYS A 228 16.74 17.78 20.05
C LYS A 228 17.21 18.49 21.33
N VAL A 229 16.51 19.54 21.75
CA VAL A 229 16.80 20.23 23.03
C VAL A 229 16.56 19.30 24.23
N GLN A 230 15.47 18.51 24.22
CA GLN A 230 15.20 17.55 25.29
C GLN A 230 16.30 16.48 25.40
N LEU A 231 16.80 15.98 24.26
CA LEU A 231 17.90 15.01 24.23
C LEU A 231 19.20 15.61 24.80
N GLN A 232 19.52 16.87 24.47
CA GLN A 232 20.68 17.55 25.05
C GLN A 232 20.56 17.73 26.56
N LEU A 233 19.37 18.09 27.06
CA LEU A 233 19.11 18.20 28.50
C LEU A 233 19.22 16.84 29.21
N ARG A 234 18.76 15.76 28.58
CA ARG A 234 18.92 14.41 29.13
C ARG A 234 20.39 14.03 29.21
N GLY A 235 21.19 14.29 28.17
CA GLY A 235 22.62 14.05 28.18
C GLY A 235 23.34 14.74 29.35
N LYS A 236 23.03 16.01 29.61
CA LYS A 236 23.58 16.75 30.78
C LYS A 236 23.18 16.13 32.12
N LYS A 237 21.93 15.68 32.26
CA LYS A 237 21.47 14.99 33.47
C LYS A 237 22.19 13.65 33.66
N ASP A 238 22.42 12.91 32.58
CA ASP A 238 23.15 11.63 32.65
C ASP A 238 24.62 11.85 33.06
N GLU A 239 25.26 12.93 32.59
CA GLU A 239 26.60 13.35 33.04
C GLU A 239 26.61 13.70 34.54
N GLU A 240 25.65 14.50 35.01
CA GLU A 240 25.52 14.86 36.42
C GLU A 240 25.27 13.64 37.32
N ILE A 241 24.39 12.73 36.88
CA ILE A 241 24.14 11.45 37.56
C ILE A 241 25.43 10.62 37.62
N SER A 242 26.20 10.55 36.54
CA SER A 242 27.48 9.84 36.51
C SER A 242 28.48 10.43 37.50
N HIS A 243 28.58 11.76 37.57
CA HIS A 243 29.44 12.47 38.51
C HIS A 243 29.01 12.22 39.96
N LEU A 244 27.70 12.31 40.27
CA LEU A 244 27.18 12.03 41.61
C LEU A 244 27.42 10.57 42.03
N LYS A 245 27.26 9.60 41.11
CA LYS A 245 27.61 8.20 41.37
C LYS A 245 29.09 8.04 41.74
N GLN A 246 29.98 8.68 40.99
CA GLN A 246 31.42 8.64 41.27
C GLN A 246 31.74 9.25 42.65
N GLN A 247 31.11 10.37 43.03
CA GLN A 247 31.27 10.95 44.36
C GLN A 247 30.76 9.99 45.45
N LEU A 248 29.60 9.37 45.24
CA LEU A 248 29.04 8.42 46.19
C LEU A 248 29.96 7.22 46.42
N ASP A 249 30.52 6.66 45.35
CA ASP A 249 31.48 5.56 45.42
C ASP A 249 32.76 5.97 46.18
N GLN A 250 33.21 7.22 46.01
CA GLN A 250 34.34 7.75 46.75
C GLN A 250 34.02 7.89 48.24
N TYR A 251 32.87 8.47 48.60
CA TYR A 251 32.44 8.57 50.00
C TYR A 251 32.30 7.20 50.67
N GLN A 252 31.84 6.18 49.94
CA GLN A 252 31.76 4.81 50.46
C GLN A 252 33.15 4.23 50.75
N LYS A 253 34.14 4.47 49.87
CA LYS A 253 35.54 4.07 50.10
C LYS A 253 36.15 4.78 51.32
N ASP A 254 35.92 6.08 51.44
CA ASP A 254 36.44 6.87 52.56
C ASP A 254 35.83 6.40 53.90
N ASN A 255 34.53 6.10 53.93
CA ASN A 255 33.87 5.52 55.10
C ASN A 255 34.43 4.14 55.47
N LEU A 256 34.73 3.28 54.48
CA LEU A 256 35.38 1.99 54.70
C LEU A 256 36.78 2.16 55.31
N GLN A 257 37.58 3.09 54.79
CA GLN A 257 38.89 3.42 55.32
C GLN A 257 38.80 3.95 56.75
N LEU A 258 37.89 4.89 57.02
CA LEU A 258 37.68 5.44 58.36
C LEU A 258 37.28 4.35 59.37
N ASN A 259 36.35 3.47 58.99
CA ASN A 259 35.96 2.33 59.82
C ASN A 259 37.14 1.39 60.11
N SER A 260 38.02 1.16 59.13
CA SER A 260 39.23 0.36 59.32
C SER A 260 40.23 1.03 60.27
N ALA A 261 40.40 2.35 60.17
CA ALA A 261 41.26 3.13 61.05
C ALA A 261 40.72 3.13 62.49
N GLN A 262 39.41 3.33 62.67
CA GLN A 262 38.74 3.24 63.97
C GLN A 262 38.95 1.88 64.63
N LYS A 263 38.85 0.78 63.88
CA LYS A 263 39.14 -0.57 64.39
C LYS A 263 40.58 -0.69 64.89
N THR A 264 41.55 -0.18 64.13
CA THR A 264 42.96 -0.16 64.55
C THR A 264 43.15 0.64 65.84
N THR A 265 42.60 1.84 65.91
CA THR A 265 42.67 2.69 67.11
C THR A 265 42.03 2.01 68.32
N PHE A 266 40.92 1.29 68.14
CA PHE A 266 40.28 0.54 69.22
C PHE A 266 41.19 -0.57 69.76
N VAL A 267 41.86 -1.31 68.88
CA VAL A 267 42.85 -2.34 69.27
C VAL A 267 44.04 -1.72 70.02
N GLU A 268 44.53 -0.56 69.58
CA GLU A 268 45.59 0.17 70.28
C GLU A 268 45.15 0.65 71.67
N MET A 269 43.92 1.18 71.78
CA MET A 269 43.34 1.57 73.07
C MET A 269 43.18 0.37 74.01
N GLU A 270 42.73 -0.79 73.53
CA GLU A 270 42.66 -2.01 74.34
C GLU A 270 44.03 -2.47 74.84
N LYS A 271 45.07 -2.34 74.01
CA LYS A 271 46.46 -2.66 74.40
C LYS A 271 46.95 -1.72 75.50
N LEU A 272 46.77 -0.40 75.32
CA LEU A 272 47.11 0.61 76.32
C LEU A 272 46.36 0.38 77.64
N LYS A 273 45.08 -0.01 77.57
CA LYS A 273 44.28 -0.34 78.76
C LYS A 273 44.91 -1.49 79.55
N LYS A 274 45.34 -2.57 78.88
CA LYS A 274 46.05 -3.70 79.52
C LYS A 274 47.40 -3.26 80.10
N ASP A 275 48.13 -2.40 79.41
CA ASP A 275 49.41 -1.86 79.91
C ASP A 275 49.19 -1.02 81.18
N ILE A 276 48.13 -0.21 81.24
CA ILE A 276 47.73 0.56 82.43
C ILE A 276 47.35 -0.37 83.59
N GLU A 277 46.52 -1.39 83.35
CA GLU A 277 46.12 -2.38 84.39
C GLU A 277 47.34 -3.13 84.97
N SER A 278 48.31 -3.46 84.11
CA SER A 278 49.59 -4.07 84.52
C SER A 278 50.42 -3.11 85.38
N LYS A 279 50.55 -1.84 84.96
CA LYS A 279 51.29 -0.82 85.71
C LYS A 279 50.63 -0.47 87.03
N ASP A 280 49.31 -0.42 87.10
CA ASP A 280 48.57 -0.22 88.35
C ASP A 280 48.84 -1.36 89.34
N SER A 281 48.88 -2.61 88.83
CA SER A 281 49.26 -3.78 89.63
C SER A 281 50.70 -3.71 90.16
N GLU A 282 51.66 -3.22 89.36
CA GLU A 282 53.04 -2.94 89.83
C GLU A 282 53.07 -1.84 90.90
N ILE A 283 52.33 -0.74 90.70
CA ILE A 283 52.22 0.36 91.67
C ILE A 283 51.64 -0.14 93.00
N GLN A 284 50.61 -0.98 92.97
CA GLN A 284 50.02 -1.60 94.18
C GLN A 284 51.06 -2.44 94.95
N LYS A 285 51.89 -3.23 94.24
CA LYS A 285 52.99 -4.00 94.86
C LYS A 285 54.01 -3.07 95.52
N ILE A 286 54.47 -2.05 94.80
CA ILE A 286 55.42 -1.05 95.34
C ILE A 286 54.82 -0.35 96.56
N LYS A 287 53.53 0.00 96.53
CA LYS A 287 52.83 0.61 97.67
C LYS A 287 52.81 -0.30 98.90
N GLN A 288 52.58 -1.60 98.73
CA GLN A 288 52.67 -2.58 99.81
C GLN A 288 54.09 -2.70 100.38
N GLU A 289 55.11 -2.72 99.52
CA GLU A 289 56.51 -2.73 99.93
C GLU A 289 56.89 -1.47 100.73
N ILE A 290 56.45 -0.29 100.30
CA ILE A 290 56.66 0.97 101.02
C ILE A 290 56.00 0.92 102.40
N GLN A 291 54.77 0.42 102.52
CA GLN A 291 54.09 0.27 103.80
C GLN A 291 54.81 -0.70 104.74
N LEU A 292 55.34 -1.81 104.21
CA LEU A 292 56.16 -2.77 104.95
C LEU A 292 57.43 -2.11 105.49
N LYS A 293 58.15 -1.36 104.63
CA LYS A 293 59.35 -0.63 105.05
C LYS A 293 59.04 0.46 106.07
N GLN A 294 57.94 1.19 105.92
CA GLN A 294 57.50 2.17 106.93
C GLN A 294 57.24 1.51 108.29
N LYS A 295 56.58 0.34 108.32
CA LYS A 295 56.38 -0.42 109.56
C LYS A 295 57.72 -0.84 110.20
N GLN A 296 58.69 -1.27 109.39
CA GLN A 296 60.04 -1.61 109.87
C GLN A 296 60.76 -0.38 110.46
N ILE A 297 60.68 0.78 109.81
CA ILE A 297 61.27 2.03 110.30
C ILE A 297 60.63 2.44 111.63
N ILE A 298 59.30 2.40 111.74
CA ILE A 298 58.59 2.70 113.00
C ILE A 298 59.01 1.73 114.12
N GLN A 299 59.20 0.44 113.81
CA GLN A 299 59.71 -0.54 114.77
C GLN A 299 61.16 -0.26 115.19
N GLN A 300 62.03 0.16 114.26
CA GLN A 300 63.40 0.57 114.58
C GLN A 300 63.42 1.82 115.47
N GLN A 301 62.61 2.83 115.16
CA GLN A 301 62.48 4.04 115.98
C GLN A 301 61.94 3.74 117.39
N ASN A 302 60.97 2.83 117.51
CA ASN A 302 60.51 2.36 118.81
C ASN A 302 61.61 1.59 119.57
N PHE A 303 62.46 0.83 118.88
CA PHE A 303 63.61 0.14 119.50
C PHE A 303 64.67 1.13 119.99
N GLU A 304 64.93 2.20 119.23
CA GLU A 304 65.83 3.29 119.62
C GLU A 304 65.29 4.04 120.84
N GLN A 305 63.99 4.38 120.88
CA GLN A 305 63.36 4.98 122.07
C GLN A 305 63.32 4.04 123.29
N ILE A 306 63.20 2.72 123.10
CA ILE A 306 63.28 1.75 124.20
C ILE A 306 64.72 1.63 124.73
N ASN A 307 65.74 1.79 123.88
CA ASN A 307 67.13 1.82 124.31
C ASN A 307 67.49 3.13 125.00
N GLU A 308 67.00 4.29 124.53
CA GLU A 308 67.15 5.57 125.23
C GLU A 308 66.49 5.53 126.63
N ASN A 309 65.28 4.97 126.75
CA ASN A 309 64.60 4.79 128.04
C ASN A 309 65.28 3.77 128.99
N LYS A 310 66.08 2.83 128.46
CA LYS A 310 66.87 1.87 129.28
C LYS A 310 68.20 2.44 129.75
N GLU A 311 68.72 3.48 129.09
CA GLU A 311 69.87 4.23 129.61
C GLU A 311 69.45 5.15 130.77
N GLU A 312 68.20 5.66 130.79
CA GLU A 312 67.69 6.47 131.91
C GLU A 312 67.33 5.67 133.18
N GLN A 313 67.12 4.35 133.11
CA GLN A 313 66.82 3.50 134.29
C GLN A 313 68.05 2.89 135.00
N LYS A 314 69.28 3.25 134.60
CA LYS A 314 70.52 2.86 135.33
C LYS A 314 71.06 3.95 136.26
N GLN A 315 70.31 5.02 136.51
CA GLN A 315 70.71 6.14 137.37
C GLN A 315 69.87 6.31 138.65
N ASN A 316 69.10 5.31 139.07
CA ASN A 316 68.48 5.26 140.41
C ASN A 316 68.73 3.91 141.08
#